data_AF-A0A7L1DVM3-F1
#
_entry.id   AF-A0A7L1DVM3-F1
#
_cell.length_a   1.000
_cell.length_b   1.000
_cell.length_c   1.000
_cell.angle_alpha   90.00
_cell.angle_beta   90.00
_cell.angle_gamma   90.00
#
_symmetry.space_group_name_H-M   'P 1'
#
loop_
_entity.id
_entity.type
_entity.pdbx_description
1 polymer ?
#
loop_
_entity_poly.entity_id
_entity_poly.type
_entity_poly.pdbx_seq_one_letter_code
_entity_poly.pdbx_strand_id
1 'polypeptide(L)'
;DATPQKTKRSNLSYSPTTGTCQMSPFSSPMSHRAQNARSAPAEDGNEQSDAKSGLSRRGQPQTEHDVFLQLHSQVRNSLPIILKLRANLTSLKALEGSRELENIMEASDSSCVLSAELEKTQALVSQAEKLQLLKANHGEVPAR
;
A
#
# COMPACT_ATOMS: atom_id res chain seq x y z
N ASP A 1 -47.11 3.54 24.69
CA ASP A 1 -46.75 2.39 23.84
C ASP A 1 -47.14 2.73 22.40
N ALA A 2 -46.24 2.58 21.43
CA ALA A 2 -46.43 3.15 20.09
C ALA A 2 -45.92 2.22 18.98
N THR A 3 -46.84 1.55 18.29
CA THR A 3 -46.54 0.60 17.22
C THR A 3 -46.05 1.32 15.96
N PRO A 4 -44.91 0.92 15.34
CA PRO A 4 -44.44 1.54 14.11
C PRO A 4 -45.37 1.21 12.93
N GLN A 5 -45.82 2.23 12.21
CA GLN A 5 -46.66 2.05 11.02
C GLN A 5 -45.88 1.38 9.88
N LYS A 6 -46.48 0.39 9.22
CA LYS A 6 -45.85 -0.29 8.08
C LYS A 6 -45.95 0.56 6.82
N THR A 7 -44.82 1.09 6.36
CA THR A 7 -44.71 1.77 5.06
C THR A 7 -45.09 0.81 3.92
N LYS A 8 -46.00 1.24 3.05
CA LYS A 8 -46.47 0.44 1.91
C LYS A 8 -45.32 0.28 0.91
N ARG A 9 -44.79 -0.94 0.78
CA ARG A 9 -43.78 -1.26 -0.25
C ARG A 9 -44.39 -1.08 -1.63
N SER A 10 -43.66 -0.46 -2.56
CA SER A 10 -44.07 -0.35 -3.96
C SER A 10 -44.14 -1.74 -4.59
N ASN A 11 -45.15 -1.94 -5.45
CA ASN A 11 -45.33 -3.19 -6.18
C ASN A 11 -44.27 -3.32 -7.28
N LEU A 12 -43.07 -3.79 -6.93
CA LEU A 12 -42.08 -4.21 -7.90
C LEU A 12 -42.62 -5.43 -8.66
N SER A 13 -42.80 -5.31 -9.96
CA SER A 13 -43.18 -6.43 -10.82
C SER A 13 -41.93 -7.26 -11.11
N TYR A 14 -41.94 -8.52 -10.68
CA TYR A 14 -40.85 -9.48 -10.87
C TYR A 14 -41.17 -10.41 -12.04
N SER A 15 -40.18 -10.63 -12.92
CA SER A 15 -40.23 -11.63 -13.98
C SER A 15 -40.37 -13.03 -13.38
N PRO A 16 -41.41 -13.82 -13.74
CA PRO A 16 -41.58 -15.18 -13.21
C PRO A 16 -40.43 -16.13 -13.59
N THR A 17 -39.82 -15.92 -14.77
CA THR A 17 -38.79 -16.80 -15.32
C THR A 17 -37.38 -16.49 -14.80
N THR A 18 -37.10 -15.24 -14.44
CA THR A 18 -35.75 -14.77 -14.10
C THR A 18 -35.63 -14.12 -12.72
N GLY A 19 -36.74 -13.89 -12.01
CA GLY A 19 -36.76 -13.23 -10.70
C GLY A 19 -36.32 -11.75 -10.71
N THR A 20 -36.07 -11.16 -11.88
CA THR A 20 -35.62 -9.77 -12.02
C THR A 20 -36.79 -8.80 -12.00
N CYS A 21 -36.61 -7.61 -11.42
CA CYS A 21 -37.56 -6.48 -11.54
C CYS A 21 -36.86 -5.29 -12.20
N GLN A 22 -37.62 -4.44 -12.90
CA GLN A 22 -37.07 -3.19 -13.42
C GLN A 22 -36.86 -2.18 -12.28
N MET A 23 -35.62 -1.75 -12.11
CA MET A 23 -35.28 -0.58 -11.28
C MET A 23 -35.45 0.70 -12.10
N SER A 24 -35.76 1.82 -11.42
CA SER A 24 -35.83 3.13 -12.08
C SER A 24 -34.47 3.48 -12.71
N PRO A 25 -34.41 4.02 -13.94
CA PRO A 25 -33.17 4.45 -14.57
C PRO A 25 -32.49 5.62 -13.83
N PHE A 26 -33.19 6.30 -12.91
CA PHE A 26 -32.68 7.37 -12.06
C PHE A 26 -32.34 6.89 -10.63
N SER A 27 -31.97 5.61 -10.48
CA SER A 27 -31.57 5.06 -9.18
C SER A 27 -30.15 5.52 -8.81
N SER A 28 -30.04 6.67 -8.12
CA SER A 28 -28.77 7.13 -7.56
C SER A 28 -28.19 6.08 -6.59
N PRO A 29 -26.86 5.82 -6.60
CA PRO A 29 -26.26 4.91 -5.64
C PRO A 29 -26.44 5.46 -4.22
N MET A 30 -26.93 4.62 -3.29
CA MET A 30 -26.94 4.97 -1.87
C MET A 30 -25.50 5.14 -1.40
N SER A 31 -25.08 6.40 -1.20
CA SER A 31 -23.86 6.69 -0.46
C SER A 31 -24.08 6.27 1.00
N HIS A 32 -23.47 5.15 1.39
CA HIS A 32 -23.45 4.73 2.77
C HIS A 32 -22.62 5.74 3.57
N ARG A 33 -23.27 6.73 4.17
CA ARG A 33 -22.61 7.66 5.09
C ARG A 33 -22.32 6.90 6.38
N ALA A 34 -21.17 6.22 6.43
CA ALA A 34 -20.64 5.65 7.66
C ALA A 34 -20.64 6.74 8.73
N GLN A 35 -21.40 6.53 9.81
CA GLN A 35 -21.44 7.44 10.93
C GLN A 35 -20.15 7.27 11.71
N ASN A 36 -19.15 8.11 11.42
CA ASN A 36 -17.93 8.20 12.22
C ASN A 36 -18.34 8.60 13.65
N ALA A 37 -18.24 7.63 14.57
CA ALA A 37 -18.47 7.88 15.99
C ALA A 37 -17.43 8.89 16.48
N ARG A 38 -17.91 10.01 17.02
CA ARG A 38 -17.09 11.16 17.39
C ARG A 38 -16.47 10.95 18.77
N SER A 39 -15.16 10.75 18.80
CA SER A 39 -14.30 11.11 19.93
C SER A 39 -12.94 11.61 19.43
N ALA A 40 -12.50 12.72 20.02
CA ALA A 40 -11.27 13.48 19.78
C ALA A 40 -10.75 13.90 21.19
N PRO A 41 -9.53 14.46 21.41
CA PRO A 41 -8.74 15.26 20.46
C PRO A 41 -7.18 15.14 20.49
N ALA A 42 -6.55 15.69 19.44
CA ALA A 42 -5.18 16.26 19.36
C ALA A 42 -3.98 15.33 19.73
N GLU A 43 -2.73 15.51 19.27
CA GLU A 43 -2.07 16.39 18.28
C GLU A 43 -1.42 15.46 17.21
N ASP A 44 -0.78 15.88 16.11
CA ASP A 44 -0.38 17.18 15.56
C ASP A 44 -0.50 17.16 14.01
N GLY A 45 -0.17 18.24 13.29
CA GLY A 45 -0.35 18.36 11.84
C GLY A 45 0.92 18.23 10.99
N ASN A 46 0.93 17.31 10.02
CA ASN A 46 1.55 17.57 8.72
C ASN A 46 0.95 16.72 7.57
N GLU A 47 1.02 17.28 6.37
CA GLU A 47 0.87 16.66 5.02
C GLU A 47 -0.45 15.95 4.68
N GLN A 48 -1.30 16.71 3.99
CA GLN A 48 -2.29 16.21 3.06
C GLN A 48 -1.60 15.42 1.93
N SER A 49 -1.38 14.12 2.14
CA SER A 49 -1.05 13.22 1.04
C SER A 49 -2.31 12.97 0.21
N ASP A 50 -2.25 13.30 -1.08
CA ASP A 50 -3.24 12.89 -2.08
C ASP A 50 -3.10 11.38 -2.36
N ALA A 51 -3.37 10.58 -1.32
CA ALA A 51 -3.57 9.15 -1.43
C ALA A 51 -4.83 8.91 -2.27
N LYS A 52 -4.64 8.87 -3.60
CA LYS A 52 -5.63 8.35 -4.57
C LYS A 52 -6.19 7.07 -3.98
N SER A 53 -7.42 7.15 -3.49
CA SER A 53 -8.03 6.09 -2.68
C SER A 53 -7.89 4.77 -3.42
N GLY A 54 -7.01 3.91 -2.91
CA GLY A 54 -6.65 2.66 -3.56
C GLY A 54 -7.88 1.79 -3.59
N LEU A 55 -8.57 1.76 -4.74
CA LEU A 55 -9.76 0.95 -4.92
C LEU A 55 -9.46 -0.46 -4.44
N SER A 56 -10.24 -0.94 -3.46
CA SER A 56 -9.97 -2.21 -2.81
C SER A 56 -9.94 -3.32 -3.85
N ARG A 57 -8.73 -3.80 -4.19
CA ARG A 57 -8.47 -4.86 -5.18
C ARG A 57 -8.87 -6.25 -4.65
N ARG A 58 -10.00 -6.33 -3.93
CA ARG A 58 -10.49 -7.54 -3.27
C ARG A 58 -10.81 -8.60 -4.34
N GLY A 59 -9.95 -9.61 -4.44
CA GLY A 59 -10.08 -10.71 -5.39
C GLY A 59 -9.21 -10.59 -6.66
N GLN A 60 -8.42 -9.53 -6.82
CA GLN A 60 -7.35 -9.50 -7.83
C GLN A 60 -6.07 -10.11 -7.24
N PRO A 61 -5.33 -10.95 -7.99
CA PRO A 61 -4.01 -11.40 -7.56
C PRO A 61 -3.04 -10.21 -7.44
N GLN A 62 -2.03 -10.32 -6.55
CA GLN A 62 -0.95 -9.34 -6.53
C GLN A 62 -0.25 -9.31 -7.87
N THR A 63 0.00 -8.12 -8.39
CA THR A 63 0.85 -7.93 -9.58
C THR A 63 2.31 -8.17 -9.17
N GLU A 64 3.16 -8.65 -10.08
CA GLU A 64 4.60 -8.79 -9.84
C GLU A 64 5.24 -7.49 -9.30
N HIS A 65 4.76 -6.34 -9.78
CA HIS A 65 5.12 -5.01 -9.28
C HIS A 65 4.73 -4.78 -7.81
N ASP A 66 3.57 -5.27 -7.37
CA ASP A 66 3.12 -5.15 -5.97
C ASP A 66 4.03 -5.99 -5.05
N VAL A 67 4.38 -7.21 -5.49
CA VAL A 67 5.29 -8.12 -4.77
C VAL A 67 6.70 -7.52 -4.69
N PHE A 68 7.20 -6.95 -5.79
CA PHE A 68 8.50 -6.28 -5.83
C PHE A 68 8.55 -5.09 -4.85
N LEU A 69 7.54 -4.20 -4.84
CA LEU A 69 7.49 -3.07 -3.90
C LEU A 69 7.43 -3.55 -2.44
N GLN A 70 6.65 -4.59 -2.16
CA GLN A 70 6.58 -5.20 -0.84
C GLN A 70 7.96 -5.70 -0.39
N LEU A 71 8.66 -6.45 -1.24
CA LEU A 71 10.01 -6.94 -0.95
C LEU A 71 11.02 -5.80 -0.76
N HIS A 72 11.00 -4.77 -1.63
CA HIS A 72 11.87 -3.60 -1.53
C HIS A 72 11.68 -2.88 -0.18
N SER A 73 10.43 -2.71 0.26
CA SER A 73 10.13 -2.12 1.58
C SER A 73 10.65 -2.97 2.74
N GLN A 74 10.58 -4.30 2.65
CA GLN A 74 11.10 -5.21 3.68
C GLN A 74 12.62 -5.13 3.79
N VAL A 75 13.34 -5.10 2.66
CA VAL A 75 14.81 -4.93 2.63
C VAL A 75 15.22 -3.54 3.14
N ARG A 76 14.48 -2.49 2.77
CA ARG A 76 14.71 -1.12 3.29
C ARG A 76 14.59 -1.08 4.81
N ASN A 77 13.57 -1.71 5.35
CA ASN A 77 13.28 -1.70 6.79
C ASN A 77 14.24 -2.58 7.61
N SER A 78 14.85 -3.61 7.01
CA SER A 78 15.84 -4.45 7.69
C SER A 78 17.26 -3.87 7.68
N LEU A 79 17.60 -3.04 6.70
CA LEU A 79 18.93 -2.44 6.54
C LEU A 79 19.48 -1.74 7.81
N PRO A 80 18.71 -0.90 8.56
CA PRO A 80 19.23 -0.29 9.79
C PRO A 80 19.60 -1.31 10.88
N ILE A 81 18.87 -2.43 10.95
CA ILE A 81 19.11 -3.50 11.91
C ILE A 81 20.41 -4.24 11.55
N ILE A 82 20.62 -4.52 10.26
CA ILE A 82 21.84 -5.15 9.72
C ILE A 82 23.07 -4.26 9.98
N LEU A 83 22.97 -2.95 9.73
CA LEU A 83 24.06 -2.01 9.96
C LEU A 83 24.41 -1.89 11.46
N LYS A 84 23.40 -1.86 12.35
CA LYS A 84 23.60 -1.88 13.80
C LYS A 84 24.27 -3.16 14.28
N LEU A 85 23.84 -4.32 13.77
CA LEU A 85 24.47 -5.61 14.07
C LEU A 85 25.94 -5.63 13.64
N ARG A 86 26.26 -5.14 12.43
CA ARG A 86 27.65 -5.01 11.96
C ARG A 86 28.49 -4.13 12.90
N ALA A 87 28.00 -2.95 13.28
CA ALA A 87 28.72 -2.06 14.20
C ALA A 87 29.00 -2.72 15.56
N ASN A 88 28.04 -3.47 16.09
CA ASN A 88 28.20 -4.24 17.32
C ASN A 88 29.26 -5.34 17.17
N LEU A 89 29.24 -6.11 16.07
CA LEU A 89 30.23 -7.17 15.80
C LEU A 89 31.65 -6.60 15.63
N THR A 90 31.80 -5.47 14.92
CA THR A 90 33.09 -4.75 14.81
C THR A 90 33.60 -4.30 16.17
N SER A 91 32.70 -3.82 17.05
CA SER A 91 33.04 -3.41 18.41
C SER A 91 33.48 -4.60 19.27
N LEU A 92 32.77 -5.73 19.17
CA LEU A 92 33.12 -6.97 19.87
C LEU A 92 34.47 -7.52 19.40
N LYS A 93 34.74 -7.53 18.10
CA LYS A 93 36.06 -7.91 17.53
C LYS A 93 37.20 -7.08 18.11
N ALA A 94 37.00 -5.77 18.29
CA ALA A 94 38.01 -4.88 18.86
C ALA A 94 38.26 -5.10 20.37
N LEU A 95 37.31 -5.70 21.10
CA LEU A 95 37.43 -5.99 22.53
C LEU A 95 37.96 -7.40 22.82
N GLU A 96 37.52 -8.40 22.06
CA GLU A 96 37.79 -9.82 22.32
C GLU A 96 38.87 -10.43 21.42
N GLY A 97 39.06 -9.89 20.19
CA GLY A 97 40.10 -10.34 19.27
C GLY A 97 39.94 -11.77 18.73
N SER A 98 38.73 -12.35 18.80
CA SER A 98 38.47 -13.74 18.41
C SER A 98 38.56 -13.98 16.89
N ARG A 99 39.30 -15.03 16.50
CA ARG A 99 39.53 -15.42 15.09
C ARG A 99 38.25 -15.95 14.42
N GLU A 100 37.43 -16.61 15.20
CA GLU A 100 36.14 -17.17 14.80
C GLU A 100 35.19 -16.05 14.36
N LEU A 101 35.19 -14.91 15.07
CA LEU A 101 34.40 -13.74 14.74
C LEU A 101 34.93 -13.03 13.49
N GLU A 102 36.25 -12.98 13.31
CA GLU A 102 36.89 -12.46 12.11
C GLU A 102 36.45 -13.22 10.84
N ASN A 103 36.46 -14.56 10.87
CA ASN A 103 35.99 -15.38 9.75
C ASN A 103 34.53 -15.08 9.35
N ILE A 104 33.65 -14.83 10.34
CA ILE A 104 32.24 -14.50 10.10
C ILE A 104 32.13 -13.10 9.47
N MET A 105 32.93 -12.13 9.93
CA MET A 105 32.92 -10.77 9.40
C MET A 105 33.46 -10.69 7.96
N GLU A 106 34.56 -11.37 7.65
CA GLU A 106 35.18 -11.39 6.33
C GLU A 106 34.22 -11.94 5.26
N ALA A 107 33.53 -13.05 5.55
CA ALA A 107 32.49 -13.60 4.68
C ALA A 107 31.27 -12.67 4.53
N SER A 108 31.07 -11.72 5.46
CA SER A 108 29.88 -10.88 5.54
C SER A 108 30.04 -9.49 4.92
N ASP A 109 31.22 -9.08 4.43
CA ASP A 109 31.51 -7.66 4.20
C ASP A 109 30.59 -6.92 3.21
N SER A 110 29.81 -7.65 2.41
CA SER A 110 28.86 -7.18 1.40
C SER A 110 27.73 -6.22 1.86
N SER A 111 27.45 -5.99 3.15
CA SER A 111 26.31 -5.12 3.52
C SER A 111 26.50 -3.62 3.26
N CYS A 112 27.72 -3.13 3.02
CA CYS A 112 27.91 -1.76 2.50
C CYS A 112 27.54 -1.66 1.01
N VAL A 113 27.70 -2.75 0.26
CA VAL A 113 27.21 -2.90 -1.11
C VAL A 113 25.68 -2.91 -1.10
N LEU A 114 25.06 -3.62 -0.14
CA LEU A 114 23.60 -3.66 0.01
C LEU A 114 22.95 -2.27 0.15
N SER A 115 23.53 -1.35 0.94
CA SER A 115 23.02 0.03 1.04
C SER A 115 23.10 0.77 -0.30
N ALA A 116 24.23 0.68 -1.01
CA ALA A 116 24.40 1.32 -2.31
C ALA A 116 23.48 0.74 -3.39
N GLU A 117 23.25 -0.57 -3.41
CA GLU A 117 22.27 -1.20 -4.29
C GLU A 117 20.82 -0.82 -3.94
N LEU A 118 20.51 -0.61 -2.66
CA LEU A 118 19.18 -0.16 -2.26
C LEU A 118 18.89 1.29 -2.71
N GLU A 119 19.89 2.17 -2.67
CA GLU A 119 19.78 3.53 -3.23
C GLU A 119 19.62 3.51 -4.75
N LYS A 120 20.42 2.71 -5.48
CA LYS A 120 20.29 2.54 -6.94
C LYS A 120 18.90 2.03 -7.32
N THR A 121 18.41 0.99 -6.66
CA THR A 121 17.08 0.43 -6.94
C THR A 121 15.98 1.45 -6.63
N GLN A 122 16.08 2.23 -5.54
CA GLN A 122 15.13 3.31 -5.27
C GLN A 122 15.11 4.37 -6.40
N ALA A 123 16.28 4.82 -6.86
CA ALA A 123 16.37 5.80 -7.94
C ALA A 123 15.72 5.28 -9.25
N LEU A 124 15.95 4.02 -9.59
CA LEU A 124 15.34 3.36 -10.75
C LEU A 124 13.82 3.22 -10.62
N VAL A 125 13.30 2.88 -9.42
CA VAL A 125 11.86 2.81 -9.16
C VAL A 125 11.19 4.17 -9.38
N SER A 126 11.73 5.23 -8.78
CA SER A 126 11.18 6.59 -8.97
C SER A 126 11.28 7.08 -10.43
N GLN A 127 12.31 6.65 -11.18
CA GLN A 127 12.40 6.92 -12.61
C GLN A 127 11.32 6.15 -13.40
N ALA A 128 11.10 4.88 -13.08
CA ALA A 128 10.07 4.06 -13.73
C ALA A 128 8.65 4.59 -13.47
N GLU A 129 8.35 5.00 -12.24
CA GLU A 129 7.09 5.66 -11.86
C GLU A 129 6.86 6.94 -12.68
N LYS A 130 7.89 7.80 -12.79
CA LYS A 130 7.83 9.02 -13.60
C LYS A 130 7.56 8.73 -15.08
N LEU A 131 8.18 7.70 -15.64
CA LEU A 131 7.94 7.28 -17.04
C LEU A 131 6.54 6.70 -17.25
N GLN A 132 6.01 5.92 -16.30
CA GLN A 132 4.63 5.44 -16.33
C GLN A 132 3.62 6.60 -16.29
N LEU A 133 3.85 7.59 -15.42
CA LEU A 133 3.04 8.81 -15.33
C LEU A 133 3.03 9.58 -16.66
N LEU A 134 4.19 9.82 -17.28
CA LEU A 134 4.26 10.49 -18.58
C LEU A 134 3.49 9.70 -19.66
N LYS A 135 3.66 8.38 -19.73
CA LYS A 135 2.93 7.52 -20.68
C LYS A 135 1.42 7.59 -20.50
N ALA A 136 0.92 7.68 -19.27
CA ALA A 136 -0.51 7.83 -18.99
C ALA A 136 -1.07 9.17 -19.51
N ASN A 137 -0.36 10.28 -19.27
CA ASN A 137 -0.77 11.61 -19.72
C ASN A 137 -0.77 11.76 -21.26
N HIS A 138 0.13 11.06 -21.98
CA HIS A 138 0.15 11.09 -23.44
C HIS A 138 -0.94 10.23 -24.11
N GLY A 139 -1.73 9.46 -23.35
CA GLY A 139 -2.87 8.71 -23.87
C GLY A 139 -4.14 9.55 -24.06
N GLU A 140 -4.28 10.66 -23.33
CA GLU A 140 -5.40 11.61 -23.48
C GLU A 140 -5.10 12.64 -24.58
N VAL A 141 -5.14 12.21 -25.84
CA VAL A 141 -5.33 13.13 -26.97
C VAL A 141 -6.83 13.41 -27.10
N PRO A 142 -7.31 14.65 -26.94
CA PRO A 142 -8.72 14.96 -27.16
C PRO A 142 -9.10 14.66 -28.61
N ALA A 143 -10.08 13.78 -28.81
CA ALA A 143 -10.70 13.60 -30.12
C ALA A 143 -11.31 14.93 -30.57
N ARG A 144 -10.97 15.36 -31.79
CA ARG A 144 -11.55 16.55 -32.45
C ARG A 144 -12.88 16.22 -33.10
#